data_AF-A0A1L9QN46-F1
#
_entry.id   AF-A0A1L9QN46-F1
#
_cell.length_a   1.000
_cell.length_b   1.000
_cell.length_c   1.000
_cell.angle_alpha   90.00
_cell.angle_beta   90.00
_cell.angle_gamma   90.00
#
_symmetry.space_group_name_H-M   'P 1'
#
loop_
_entity.id
_entity.type
_entity.pdbx_description
1 polymer ?
#
loop_
_entity_poly.entity_id
_entity_poly.type
_entity_poly.pdbx_seq_one_letter_code
_entity_poly.pdbx_strand_id
1 'polypeptide(L)'
;MLPNKSGINGVARTVKRVALGVTSVVLCWSSLNLEGKANAAQFSVLWWDTTAWHNGALRDEIRQKIPTFLDAFGGGDLFDTTYISPKSSGGLQAHLASNSYDVVVLDSAYWTLEGAIFPFNSADREALKQYYSQKSNLMLDGSLTIRSVGSNPKTGFPGPNNAWGNFTANQVYALAKRGGGIFIGTDHYDFQRDGNYMLDALFPGQPANFRGITNPSTDGVFYGTDLLNSAVAVVPNDIFTHWSAIPSQGVAPTGDFIDFLGNSVTLYSQVDVADKPGGGQKYSYISTSWKPDECETAVTGTSSACHQKVPEPSALLGLLAVGAVGSLLKRR
;
A
#
# COMPACT_ATOMS: atom_id res chain seq x y z
N MET A 1 -70.17 48.00 -20.64
CA MET A 1 -70.15 49.29 -19.93
C MET A 1 -68.75 49.89 -20.06
N LEU A 2 -68.63 50.86 -20.97
CA LEU A 2 -67.57 51.88 -21.08
C LEU A 2 -67.83 52.99 -20.02
N PRO A 3 -67.07 54.10 -19.92
CA PRO A 3 -65.61 54.33 -20.01
C PRO A 3 -65.12 55.45 -19.04
N ASN A 4 -63.81 55.76 -19.00
CA ASN A 4 -63.26 57.12 -19.24
C ASN A 4 -61.72 57.08 -19.12
N LYS A 5 -60.97 57.36 -20.20
CA LYS A 5 -60.54 58.67 -20.75
C LYS A 5 -59.43 59.31 -19.89
N SER A 6 -58.40 59.99 -20.41
CA SER A 6 -57.82 60.27 -21.73
C SER A 6 -56.77 61.36 -21.49
N GLY A 7 -55.66 61.42 -22.25
CA GLY A 7 -54.78 62.60 -22.24
C GLY A 7 -53.38 62.33 -22.82
N ILE A 8 -53.19 62.37 -24.14
CA ILE A 8 -52.62 63.52 -24.92
C ILE A 8 -51.09 63.61 -24.75
N ASN A 9 -50.28 63.08 -25.68
CA ASN A 9 -49.78 63.66 -26.94
C ASN A 9 -48.78 64.84 -26.81
N GLY A 10 -47.60 64.65 -27.42
CA GLY A 10 -46.53 65.65 -27.63
C GLY A 10 -45.22 65.15 -27.02
N VAL A 11 -44.07 65.04 -27.68
CA VAL A 11 -43.53 65.77 -28.83
C VAL A 11 -42.52 64.86 -29.55
N ALA A 12 -42.47 65.01 -30.86
CA ALA A 12 -41.58 64.29 -31.76
C ALA A 12 -40.17 64.91 -31.86
N ARG A 13 -39.22 64.03 -32.21
CA ARG A 13 -37.98 64.23 -33.00
C ARG A 13 -36.63 64.40 -32.29
N THR A 14 -35.69 63.65 -32.89
CA THR A 14 -34.22 63.85 -32.98
C THR A 14 -33.48 63.33 -31.75
N VAL A 15 -32.53 62.39 -31.81
CA VAL A 15 -31.31 62.29 -32.65
C VAL A 15 -30.86 60.81 -32.65
N LYS A 16 -30.93 60.09 -33.79
CA LYS A 16 -29.81 59.62 -34.63
C LYS A 16 -28.51 59.18 -33.91
N ARG A 17 -28.17 57.89 -34.12
CA ARG A 17 -26.83 57.27 -34.23
C ARG A 17 -26.04 56.99 -32.95
N VAL A 18 -26.04 55.71 -32.54
CA VAL A 18 -24.87 54.81 -32.37
C VAL A 18 -25.45 53.38 -32.47
N ALA A 19 -25.49 52.72 -33.63
CA ALA A 19 -24.41 51.97 -34.28
C ALA A 19 -23.82 50.83 -33.42
N LEU A 20 -24.15 49.61 -33.83
CA LEU A 20 -23.34 48.37 -33.74
C LEU A 20 -23.21 47.69 -32.37
N GLY A 21 -23.68 46.43 -32.32
CA GLY A 21 -22.99 45.39 -31.55
C GLY A 21 -23.80 44.63 -30.50
N VAL A 22 -24.96 44.04 -30.84
CA VAL A 22 -25.50 42.92 -30.04
C VAL A 22 -26.05 41.84 -30.96
N THR A 23 -25.14 41.17 -31.64
CA THR A 23 -25.36 39.84 -32.22
C THR A 23 -24.07 39.07 -31.99
N SER A 24 -24.20 37.85 -31.44
CA SER A 24 -23.12 36.92 -31.06
C SER A 24 -22.65 36.96 -29.61
N VAL A 25 -23.53 36.60 -28.67
CA VAL A 25 -23.12 35.91 -27.42
C VAL A 25 -24.05 34.71 -27.21
N VAL A 26 -24.04 33.79 -28.18
CA VAL A 26 -24.51 32.41 -28.01
C VAL A 26 -23.55 31.58 -28.86
N LEU A 27 -22.98 30.52 -28.29
CA LEU A 27 -21.94 29.62 -28.85
C LEU A 27 -20.49 30.00 -28.53
N CYS A 28 -20.12 29.97 -27.24
CA CYS A 28 -18.76 29.58 -26.84
C CYS A 28 -18.71 29.03 -25.40
N TRP A 29 -19.75 28.32 -24.96
CA TRP A 29 -19.88 27.75 -23.61
C TRP A 29 -20.14 26.24 -23.64
N SER A 30 -19.53 25.54 -24.59
CA SER A 30 -19.63 24.07 -24.71
C SER A 30 -18.27 23.38 -24.78
N SER A 31 -17.16 24.12 -24.67
CA SER A 31 -15.79 23.60 -24.77
C SER A 31 -14.94 23.83 -23.52
N LEU A 32 -15.56 24.23 -22.39
CA LEU A 32 -14.87 24.52 -21.13
C LEU A 32 -15.12 23.50 -19.99
N ASN A 33 -15.75 22.35 -20.29
CA ASN A 33 -15.91 21.25 -19.31
C ASN A 33 -15.46 19.90 -19.89
N LEU A 34 -14.41 19.91 -20.72
CA LEU A 34 -13.50 18.78 -20.83
C LEU A 34 -12.20 19.18 -20.13
N GLU A 35 -12.29 19.54 -18.85
CA GLU A 35 -11.25 19.14 -17.92
C GLU A 35 -11.29 17.61 -17.92
N GLY A 36 -10.63 17.00 -18.92
CA GLY A 36 -10.14 15.66 -18.75
C GLY A 36 -9.26 15.74 -17.53
N LYS A 37 -9.80 15.35 -16.37
CA LYS A 37 -8.99 14.96 -15.24
C LYS A 37 -8.00 13.99 -15.84
N ALA A 38 -6.74 14.43 -15.99
CA ALA A 38 -5.66 13.50 -16.20
C ALA A 38 -5.72 12.63 -14.93
N ASN A 39 -6.44 11.51 -15.02
CA ASN A 39 -6.52 10.57 -13.92
C ASN A 39 -5.07 10.25 -13.60
N ALA A 40 -4.64 10.63 -12.39
CA ALA A 40 -3.34 10.21 -11.91
C ALA A 40 -3.26 8.70 -12.15
N ALA A 41 -2.15 8.24 -12.70
CA ALA A 41 -1.99 6.81 -12.98
C ALA A 41 -2.26 6.04 -11.69
N GLN A 42 -3.16 5.05 -11.76
CA GLN A 42 -3.41 4.12 -10.65
C GLN A 42 -2.09 3.47 -10.24
N PHE A 43 -1.95 3.15 -8.96
CA PHE A 43 -0.87 2.29 -8.51
C PHE A 43 -1.18 0.85 -8.89
N SER A 44 -0.27 0.23 -9.65
CA SER A 44 -0.38 -1.18 -10.00
C SER A 44 0.02 -2.06 -8.79
N VAL A 45 -0.88 -2.93 -8.35
CA VAL A 45 -0.70 -3.76 -7.16
C VAL A 45 -0.79 -5.24 -7.53
N LEU A 46 0.25 -6.01 -7.22
CA LEU A 46 0.17 -7.47 -7.25
C LEU A 46 -0.24 -7.98 -5.87
N TRP A 47 -1.38 -8.66 -5.79
CA TRP A 47 -1.80 -9.40 -4.61
C TRP A 47 -1.55 -10.90 -4.83
N TRP A 48 -0.49 -11.41 -4.21
CA TRP A 48 -0.05 -12.80 -4.34
C TRP A 48 -0.47 -13.60 -3.11
N ASP A 49 -1.51 -14.42 -3.25
CA ASP A 49 -2.13 -15.16 -2.14
C ASP A 49 -1.78 -16.65 -2.14
N THR A 50 -0.94 -17.06 -1.20
CA THR A 50 -0.51 -18.46 -1.05
C THR A 50 -1.18 -19.18 0.11
N THR A 51 -2.28 -18.64 0.61
CA THR A 51 -3.05 -19.23 1.70
C THR A 51 -3.53 -20.64 1.31
N ALA A 52 -3.19 -21.63 2.13
CA ALA A 52 -3.70 -22.98 1.97
C ALA A 52 -5.17 -23.03 2.41
N TRP A 53 -5.97 -23.86 1.73
CA TRP A 53 -7.38 -24.01 2.06
C TRP A 53 -7.56 -24.55 3.49
N HIS A 54 -8.09 -23.75 4.41
CA HIS A 54 -8.34 -24.20 5.78
C HIS A 54 -9.83 -24.40 6.06
N ASN A 55 -10.34 -25.62 5.89
CA ASN A 55 -11.71 -26.03 6.27
C ASN A 55 -12.82 -25.02 5.88
N GLY A 56 -12.65 -24.31 4.76
CA GLY A 56 -13.57 -23.27 4.30
C GLY A 56 -13.52 -21.92 5.03
N ALA A 57 -12.65 -21.72 6.03
CA ALA A 57 -12.48 -20.45 6.75
C ALA A 57 -11.58 -19.45 6.00
N LEU A 58 -10.71 -19.95 5.12
CA LEU A 58 -9.75 -19.20 4.31
C LEU A 58 -9.91 -19.50 2.82
N ARG A 59 -11.16 -19.50 2.32
CA ARG A 59 -11.41 -19.76 0.89
C ARG A 59 -10.85 -18.63 0.03
N ASP A 60 -10.36 -18.96 -1.15
CA ASP A 60 -9.90 -17.98 -2.14
C ASP A 60 -10.93 -16.86 -2.37
N GLU A 61 -12.24 -17.16 -2.41
CA GLU A 61 -13.26 -16.12 -2.59
C GLU A 61 -13.35 -15.14 -1.41
N ILE A 62 -13.00 -15.58 -0.21
CA ILE A 62 -12.94 -14.72 0.97
C ILE A 62 -11.65 -13.89 0.94
N ARG A 63 -10.52 -14.50 0.56
CA ARG A 63 -9.22 -13.82 0.41
C ARG A 63 -9.30 -12.73 -0.65
N GLN A 64 -9.90 -13.03 -1.81
CA GLN A 64 -10.07 -12.12 -2.94
C GLN A 64 -10.90 -10.87 -2.60
N LYS A 65 -11.68 -10.86 -1.51
CA LYS A 65 -12.42 -9.66 -1.09
C LYS A 65 -11.50 -8.48 -0.78
N ILE A 66 -10.30 -8.73 -0.26
CA ILE A 66 -9.36 -7.65 0.08
C ILE A 66 -8.84 -6.95 -1.18
N PRO A 67 -8.24 -7.65 -2.17
CA PRO A 67 -7.81 -7.02 -3.41
C PRO A 67 -8.99 -6.45 -4.21
N THR A 68 -10.17 -7.09 -4.20
CA THR A 68 -11.37 -6.52 -4.84
C THR A 68 -11.80 -5.19 -4.19
N PHE A 69 -11.68 -5.10 -2.87
CA PHE A 69 -11.96 -3.85 -2.16
C PHE A 69 -10.94 -2.76 -2.51
N LEU A 70 -9.66 -3.11 -2.63
CA LEU A 70 -8.63 -2.17 -3.08
C LEU A 70 -8.87 -1.69 -4.51
N ASP A 71 -9.19 -2.61 -5.43
CA ASP A 71 -9.48 -2.30 -6.83
C ASP A 71 -10.68 -1.35 -6.98
N ALA A 72 -11.70 -1.48 -6.12
CA ALA A 72 -12.85 -0.59 -6.08
C ALA A 72 -12.65 0.68 -5.22
N PHE A 73 -11.52 0.81 -4.52
CA PHE A 73 -11.31 1.85 -3.53
C PHE A 73 -11.29 3.24 -4.18
N GLY A 74 -11.97 4.21 -3.56
CA GLY A 74 -12.07 5.57 -4.09
C GLY A 74 -12.79 5.67 -5.44
N GLY A 75 -13.65 4.71 -5.79
CA GLY A 75 -14.29 4.62 -7.11
C GLY A 75 -13.46 3.85 -8.15
N GLY A 76 -12.36 3.24 -7.70
CA GLY A 76 -11.42 2.49 -8.53
C GLY A 76 -10.36 3.34 -9.20
N ASP A 77 -10.18 4.59 -8.80
CA ASP A 77 -9.21 5.49 -9.44
C ASP A 77 -7.80 5.42 -8.83
N LEU A 78 -7.62 4.72 -7.69
CA LEU A 78 -6.36 4.76 -6.92
C LEU A 78 -5.46 3.54 -7.11
N PHE A 79 -6.04 2.34 -7.22
CA PHE A 79 -5.31 1.08 -7.33
C PHE A 79 -5.84 0.28 -8.52
N ASP A 80 -4.92 -0.37 -9.23
CA ASP A 80 -5.20 -1.42 -10.22
C ASP A 80 -4.65 -2.73 -9.65
N THR A 81 -5.53 -3.57 -9.10
CA THR A 81 -5.11 -4.73 -8.30
C THR A 81 -5.24 -6.04 -9.07
N THR A 82 -4.11 -6.68 -9.35
CA THR A 82 -4.05 -8.04 -9.88
C THR A 82 -4.01 -9.06 -8.73
N TYR A 83 -5.07 -9.87 -8.57
CA TYR A 83 -5.08 -10.98 -7.62
C TYR A 83 -4.67 -12.30 -8.25
N ILE A 84 -3.73 -13.02 -7.61
CA ILE A 84 -3.30 -14.36 -8.03
C ILE A 84 -3.19 -15.25 -6.80
N SER A 85 -3.83 -16.42 -6.83
CA SER A 85 -3.66 -17.47 -5.82
C SER A 85 -3.07 -18.74 -6.44
N PRO A 86 -1.73 -18.84 -6.55
CA PRO A 86 -1.11 -20.06 -7.08
C PRO A 86 -1.26 -21.21 -6.10
N LYS A 87 -1.26 -22.45 -6.60
CA LYS A 87 -1.22 -23.67 -5.78
C LYS A 87 0.10 -24.44 -5.88
N SER A 88 1.13 -23.83 -6.49
CA SER A 88 2.46 -24.42 -6.70
C SER A 88 3.57 -23.37 -6.64
N SER A 89 4.77 -23.79 -6.25
CA SER A 89 5.96 -22.93 -6.27
C SER A 89 6.47 -22.61 -7.68
N GLY A 90 7.24 -21.54 -7.82
CA GLY A 90 7.76 -21.01 -9.08
C GLY A 90 6.80 -20.06 -9.81
N GLY A 91 5.54 -19.96 -9.35
CA GLY A 91 4.55 -19.09 -9.96
C GLY A 91 4.92 -17.61 -9.86
N LEU A 92 5.50 -17.17 -8.74
CA LEU A 92 5.81 -15.76 -8.52
C LEU A 92 6.89 -15.31 -9.49
N GLN A 93 7.93 -16.14 -9.65
CA GLN A 93 8.98 -15.89 -10.62
C GLN A 93 8.45 -15.80 -12.06
N ALA A 94 7.63 -16.76 -12.48
CA ALA A 94 7.05 -16.76 -13.82
C ALA A 94 6.20 -15.51 -14.07
N HIS A 95 5.43 -15.08 -13.06
CA HIS A 95 4.56 -13.90 -13.16
C HIS A 95 5.34 -12.59 -13.23
N LEU A 96 6.30 -12.39 -12.32
CA LEU A 96 7.12 -11.18 -12.28
C LEU A 96 8.10 -11.06 -13.46
N ALA A 97 8.40 -12.15 -14.18
CA ALA A 97 9.22 -12.10 -15.38
C ALA A 97 8.56 -11.35 -16.55
N SER A 98 7.22 -11.24 -16.56
CA SER A 98 6.46 -10.62 -17.66
C SER A 98 5.66 -9.39 -17.22
N ASN A 99 5.65 -9.06 -15.93
CA ASN A 99 4.82 -8.00 -15.37
C ASN A 99 5.64 -7.13 -14.41
N SER A 100 5.28 -5.85 -14.30
CA SER A 100 5.84 -4.93 -13.30
C SER A 100 4.71 -4.31 -12.51
N TYR A 101 4.94 -4.13 -11.22
CA TYR A 101 3.97 -3.58 -10.28
C TYR A 101 4.61 -2.46 -9.48
N ASP A 102 3.81 -1.54 -8.95
CA ASP A 102 4.26 -0.51 -8.02
C ASP A 102 4.33 -1.04 -6.59
N VAL A 103 3.45 -1.97 -6.23
CA VAL A 103 3.47 -2.67 -4.93
C VAL A 103 3.28 -4.17 -5.15
N VAL A 104 4.08 -4.98 -4.46
CA VAL A 104 3.87 -6.43 -4.35
C VAL A 104 3.42 -6.74 -2.93
N VAL A 105 2.25 -7.36 -2.80
CA VAL A 105 1.71 -7.87 -1.54
C VAL A 105 1.85 -9.39 -1.56
N LEU A 106 2.62 -9.93 -0.62
CA LEU A 106 2.66 -11.36 -0.35
C LEU A 106 1.74 -11.65 0.82
N ASP A 107 0.60 -12.23 0.48
CA ASP A 107 -0.46 -12.61 1.40
C ASP A 107 -0.39 -14.12 1.62
N SER A 108 0.10 -14.57 2.76
CA SER A 108 0.24 -16.01 3.00
C SER A 108 -0.27 -16.46 4.36
N ALA A 109 -0.91 -17.62 4.33
CA ALA A 109 -1.30 -18.41 5.48
C ALA A 109 -1.12 -19.88 5.17
N TYR A 110 0.13 -20.30 4.95
CA TYR A 110 0.39 -21.70 4.74
C TYR A 110 0.52 -22.44 6.06
N TRP A 111 -0.30 -23.49 6.24
CA TRP A 111 -0.20 -24.40 7.38
C TRP A 111 0.40 -25.75 6.97
N THR A 112 1.48 -26.17 7.64
CA THR A 112 2.17 -27.46 7.44
C THR A 112 1.33 -28.71 7.68
N LEU A 113 0.22 -28.64 8.44
CA LEU A 113 -0.50 -29.83 8.90
C LEU A 113 -1.27 -30.56 7.79
N GLU A 114 -1.46 -29.94 6.62
CA GLU A 114 -2.28 -30.52 5.54
C GLU A 114 -1.47 -31.17 4.40
N GLY A 115 -0.15 -31.36 4.57
CA GLY A 115 0.68 -32.05 3.56
C GLY A 115 0.76 -31.32 2.21
N ALA A 116 0.39 -30.04 2.18
CA ALA A 116 0.55 -29.18 1.01
C ALA A 116 2.04 -29.07 0.62
N ILE A 117 2.31 -28.58 -0.59
CA ILE A 117 3.65 -28.24 -1.06
C ILE A 117 3.91 -26.78 -0.74
N PHE A 118 5.04 -26.48 -0.09
CA PHE A 118 5.44 -25.12 0.26
C PHE A 118 5.38 -24.19 -0.98
N PRO A 119 4.74 -23.00 -0.88
CA PRO A 119 4.27 -22.27 -2.06
C PRO A 119 5.37 -21.43 -2.72
N PHE A 120 6.56 -21.35 -2.13
CA PHE A 120 7.70 -20.62 -2.66
C PHE A 120 8.91 -21.54 -2.85
N ASN A 121 9.74 -21.25 -3.84
CA ASN A 121 11.04 -21.90 -4.01
C ASN A 121 12.16 -20.87 -4.17
N SER A 122 13.38 -21.34 -4.47
CA SER A 122 14.53 -20.45 -4.67
C SER A 122 14.36 -19.50 -5.86
N ALA A 123 13.67 -19.91 -6.92
CA ALA A 123 13.40 -19.03 -8.07
C ALA A 123 12.45 -17.88 -7.69
N ASP A 124 11.44 -18.16 -6.86
CA ASP A 124 10.54 -17.11 -6.33
C ASP A 124 11.30 -16.11 -5.43
N ARG A 125 12.24 -16.60 -4.61
CA ARG A 125 13.12 -15.72 -3.80
C ARG A 125 14.00 -14.83 -4.68
N GLU A 126 14.58 -15.37 -5.75
CA GLU A 126 15.37 -14.57 -6.68
C GLU A 126 14.52 -13.54 -7.45
N ALA A 127 13.28 -13.89 -7.81
CA ALA A 127 12.34 -12.94 -8.41
C ALA A 127 12.00 -11.80 -7.43
N LEU A 128 11.78 -12.10 -6.15
CA LEU A 128 11.54 -11.08 -5.14
C LEU A 128 12.77 -10.17 -4.96
N LYS A 129 13.99 -10.73 -4.94
CA LYS A 129 15.23 -9.94 -4.89
C LYS A 129 15.36 -9.03 -6.11
N GLN A 130 15.06 -9.54 -7.30
CA GLN A 130 15.06 -8.76 -8.54
C GLN A 130 14.07 -7.60 -8.46
N TYR A 131 12.82 -7.88 -8.04
CA TYR A 131 11.83 -6.83 -7.80
C TYR A 131 12.37 -5.80 -6.80
N TYR A 132 12.81 -6.24 -5.61
CA TYR A 132 13.33 -5.38 -4.55
C TYR A 132 14.47 -4.47 -5.03
N SER A 133 15.37 -4.97 -5.89
CA SER A 133 16.47 -4.17 -6.45
C SER A 133 16.04 -3.06 -7.41
N GLN A 134 14.83 -3.16 -7.96
CA GLN A 134 14.23 -2.20 -8.89
C GLN A 134 13.21 -1.29 -8.20
N LYS A 135 12.35 -1.90 -7.38
CA LYS A 135 11.30 -1.28 -6.57
C LYS A 135 11.23 -2.02 -5.24
N SER A 136 11.37 -1.31 -4.13
CA SER A 136 11.37 -1.95 -2.82
C SER A 136 10.01 -1.98 -2.14
N ASN A 137 8.93 -1.51 -2.79
CA ASN A 137 7.56 -1.47 -2.27
C ASN A 137 6.99 -2.88 -2.07
N LEU A 138 7.22 -3.43 -0.89
CA LEU A 138 6.89 -4.81 -0.57
C LEU A 138 6.06 -4.86 0.69
N MET A 139 4.95 -5.55 0.63
CA MET A 139 4.10 -5.83 1.79
C MET A 139 4.14 -7.32 2.08
N LEU A 140 4.67 -7.68 3.24
CA LEU A 140 4.75 -9.03 3.76
C LEU A 140 3.83 -9.11 4.97
N ASP A 141 2.53 -9.10 4.72
CA ASP A 141 1.55 -8.89 5.78
C ASP A 141 0.75 -10.17 6.04
N GLY A 142 1.27 -11.02 6.92
CA GLY A 142 0.49 -12.17 7.38
C GLY A 142 -0.59 -11.82 8.41
N SER A 143 -0.81 -10.54 8.75
CA SER A 143 -2.05 -10.10 9.43
C SER A 143 -3.23 -9.95 8.47
N LEU A 144 -2.99 -9.89 7.15
CA LEU A 144 -4.06 -9.95 6.14
C LEU A 144 -4.85 -11.25 6.22
N THR A 145 -4.18 -12.35 6.59
CA THR A 145 -4.80 -13.64 6.90
C THR A 145 -5.97 -13.48 7.85
N ILE A 146 -5.72 -12.80 8.96
CA ILE A 146 -6.67 -12.71 10.06
C ILE A 146 -7.79 -11.69 9.80
N ARG A 147 -7.47 -10.61 9.06
CA ARG A 147 -8.44 -9.57 8.65
C ARG A 147 -9.58 -10.08 7.78
N SER A 148 -9.44 -11.26 7.15
CA SER A 148 -10.51 -11.86 6.34
C SER A 148 -10.81 -13.32 6.69
N VAL A 149 -10.57 -13.77 7.93
CA VAL A 149 -11.06 -15.10 8.34
C VAL A 149 -12.58 -15.06 8.49
N GLY A 150 -13.27 -15.92 7.75
CA GLY A 150 -14.73 -16.07 7.85
C GLY A 150 -15.22 -16.77 9.13
N SER A 151 -14.37 -16.91 10.15
CA SER A 151 -14.65 -17.70 11.35
C SER A 151 -15.47 -16.95 12.40
N ASN A 152 -15.51 -15.62 12.37
CA ASN A 152 -16.24 -14.81 13.35
C ASN A 152 -16.85 -13.55 12.68
N PRO A 153 -18.15 -13.28 12.85
CA PRO A 153 -18.79 -12.06 12.37
C PRO A 153 -18.11 -10.77 12.86
N LYS A 154 -17.44 -10.82 14.02
CA LYS A 154 -16.68 -9.69 14.59
C LYS A 154 -15.32 -9.46 13.91
N THR A 155 -14.84 -10.42 13.10
CA THR A 155 -13.57 -10.39 12.38
C THR A 155 -13.76 -10.47 10.86
N GLY A 156 -14.96 -10.21 10.34
CA GLY A 156 -15.27 -10.26 8.92
C GLY A 156 -14.87 -9.00 8.14
N PHE A 157 -14.09 -9.17 7.07
CA PHE A 157 -13.68 -8.06 6.17
C PHE A 157 -14.90 -7.38 5.51
N PRO A 158 -14.93 -6.04 5.35
CA PRO A 158 -13.86 -5.04 5.55
C PRO A 158 -13.71 -4.53 6.99
N GLY A 159 -14.35 -5.19 7.96
CA GLY A 159 -14.35 -4.80 9.36
C GLY A 159 -15.41 -3.75 9.70
N PRO A 160 -15.56 -3.43 11.00
CA PRO A 160 -16.47 -2.39 11.46
C PRO A 160 -16.11 -1.06 10.80
N ASN A 161 -17.10 -0.32 10.30
CA ASN A 161 -16.92 0.97 9.62
C ASN A 161 -15.89 0.93 8.46
N ASN A 162 -15.73 -0.22 7.80
CA ASN A 162 -14.70 -0.48 6.78
C ASN A 162 -13.25 -0.31 7.27
N ALA A 163 -13.02 -0.29 8.59
CA ALA A 163 -11.74 0.10 9.16
C ALA A 163 -10.58 -0.75 8.64
N TRP A 164 -10.75 -2.06 8.43
CA TRP A 164 -9.64 -2.91 7.96
C TRP A 164 -9.41 -2.79 6.46
N GLY A 165 -10.47 -2.64 5.67
CA GLY A 165 -10.32 -2.32 4.25
C GLY A 165 -9.60 -0.99 4.05
N ASN A 166 -10.01 0.04 4.78
CA ASN A 166 -9.40 1.36 4.77
C ASN A 166 -7.96 1.34 5.31
N PHE A 167 -7.69 0.54 6.33
CA PHE A 167 -6.34 0.35 6.87
C PHE A 167 -5.41 -0.33 5.85
N THR A 168 -5.89 -1.37 5.16
CA THR A 168 -5.15 -1.98 4.05
C THR A 168 -4.91 -0.98 2.91
N ALA A 169 -5.91 -0.16 2.56
CA ALA A 169 -5.74 0.90 1.56
C ALA A 169 -4.65 1.90 1.96
N ASN A 170 -4.63 2.35 3.23
CA ASN A 170 -3.59 3.23 3.75
C ASN A 170 -2.20 2.58 3.70
N GLN A 171 -2.07 1.28 4.01
CA GLN A 171 -0.79 0.56 3.95
C GLN A 171 -0.24 0.49 2.52
N VAL A 172 -1.07 0.08 1.56
CA VAL A 172 -0.68 -0.01 0.15
C VAL A 172 -0.39 1.37 -0.43
N TYR A 173 -1.22 2.38 -0.10
CA TYR A 173 -0.99 3.76 -0.52
C TYR A 173 0.32 4.33 0.05
N ALA A 174 0.59 4.09 1.33
CA ALA A 174 1.80 4.52 2.00
C ALA A 174 3.07 3.95 1.35
N LEU A 175 3.05 2.67 0.95
CA LEU A 175 4.12 2.06 0.17
C LEU A 175 4.24 2.72 -1.21
N ALA A 176 3.15 2.72 -1.97
CA ALA A 176 3.15 3.19 -3.35
C ALA A 176 3.59 4.66 -3.49
N LYS A 177 3.07 5.55 -2.64
CA LYS A 177 3.39 6.99 -2.66
C LYS A 177 4.85 7.26 -2.29
N ARG A 178 5.43 6.48 -1.38
CA ARG A 178 6.84 6.60 -1.01
C ARG A 178 7.78 6.15 -2.12
N GLY A 179 7.34 5.19 -2.94
CA GLY A 179 8.17 4.63 -4.01
C GLY A 179 9.29 3.72 -3.51
N GLY A 180 9.28 3.35 -2.23
CA GLY A 180 10.11 2.29 -1.67
C GLY A 180 9.72 1.93 -0.23
N GLY A 181 10.13 0.73 0.18
CA GLY A 181 10.11 0.28 1.56
C GLY A 181 9.38 -1.05 1.79
N ILE A 182 9.73 -1.70 2.88
CA ILE A 182 9.15 -2.98 3.28
C ILE A 182 8.15 -2.71 4.41
N PHE A 183 6.93 -3.17 4.23
CA PHE A 183 5.93 -3.27 5.27
C PHE A 183 5.83 -4.73 5.72
N ILE A 184 5.94 -4.99 7.03
CA ILE A 184 5.70 -6.31 7.59
C ILE A 184 4.61 -6.23 8.65
N GLY A 185 3.53 -6.97 8.45
CA GLY A 185 2.48 -7.18 9.43
C GLY A 185 2.54 -8.60 9.97
N THR A 186 2.46 -8.74 11.29
CA THR A 186 2.62 -10.02 11.98
C THR A 186 1.34 -10.47 12.65
N ASP A 187 1.09 -11.79 12.78
CA ASP A 187 -0.12 -12.24 13.48
C ASP A 187 0.02 -13.58 14.21
N HIS A 188 0.35 -14.64 13.47
CA HIS A 188 0.64 -15.95 14.04
C HIS A 188 1.90 -16.50 13.39
N TYR A 189 2.70 -17.26 14.14
CA TYR A 189 3.94 -17.83 13.61
C TYR A 189 3.68 -18.65 12.34
N ASP A 190 2.62 -19.47 12.31
CA ASP A 190 2.28 -20.29 11.14
C ASP A 190 1.96 -19.46 9.90
N PHE A 191 1.42 -18.25 10.06
CA PHE A 191 1.11 -17.34 8.94
C PHE A 191 2.30 -16.46 8.54
N GLN A 192 3.30 -16.33 9.41
CA GLN A 192 4.51 -15.55 9.14
C GLN A 192 5.63 -16.37 8.52
N ARG A 193 5.57 -17.69 8.58
CA ARG A 193 6.62 -18.57 8.07
C ARG A 193 7.02 -18.26 6.63
N ASP A 194 6.05 -17.94 5.78
CA ASP A 194 6.30 -17.65 4.36
C ASP A 194 6.90 -16.25 4.16
N GLY A 195 6.39 -15.25 4.92
CA GLY A 195 7.00 -13.93 4.98
C GLY A 195 8.46 -13.99 5.46
N ASN A 196 8.75 -14.79 6.49
CA ASN A 196 10.10 -15.04 7.00
C ASN A 196 11.00 -15.68 5.93
N TYR A 197 10.49 -16.69 5.22
CA TYR A 197 11.24 -17.34 4.14
C TYR A 197 11.62 -16.37 3.02
N MET A 198 10.72 -15.46 2.66
CA MET A 198 10.98 -14.43 1.65
C MET A 198 11.92 -13.34 2.18
N LEU A 199 11.80 -12.95 3.46
CA LEU A 199 12.69 -11.98 4.10
C LEU A 199 14.11 -12.48 4.28
N ASP A 200 14.30 -13.78 4.55
CA ASP A 200 15.63 -14.37 4.59
C ASP A 200 16.35 -14.23 3.24
N ALA A 201 15.63 -14.02 2.12
CA ALA A 201 16.22 -13.67 0.83
C ALA A 201 16.75 -12.24 0.78
N LEU A 202 16.05 -11.32 1.46
CA LEU A 202 16.36 -9.90 1.47
C LEU A 202 17.40 -9.57 2.54
N PHE A 203 17.38 -10.22 3.70
CA PHE A 203 18.28 -9.99 4.84
C PHE A 203 19.12 -11.24 5.16
N PRO A 204 20.05 -11.63 4.27
CA PRO A 204 20.81 -12.87 4.45
C PRO A 204 21.64 -12.84 5.73
N GLY A 205 21.50 -13.88 6.56
CA GLY A 205 22.22 -14.02 7.83
C GLY A 205 21.64 -13.22 9.00
N GLN A 206 20.54 -12.48 8.80
CA GLN A 206 19.83 -11.72 9.83
C GLN A 206 18.35 -12.10 9.81
N PRO A 207 18.00 -13.31 10.28
CA PRO A 207 16.61 -13.76 10.26
C PRO A 207 15.78 -12.80 11.11
N ALA A 208 14.82 -12.16 10.47
CA ALA A 208 13.98 -11.16 11.11
C ALA A 208 12.99 -11.80 12.12
N ASN A 209 12.82 -13.14 12.12
CA ASN A 209 12.24 -13.92 13.22
C ASN A 209 10.86 -13.44 13.73
N PHE A 210 9.96 -13.10 12.81
CA PHE A 210 8.58 -12.74 13.14
C PHE A 210 7.86 -13.95 13.75
N ARG A 211 7.14 -13.74 14.86
CA ARG A 211 6.54 -14.81 15.70
C ARG A 211 5.23 -14.37 16.32
N GLY A 212 4.43 -15.29 16.85
CA GLY A 212 3.17 -14.98 17.54
C GLY A 212 3.28 -14.97 19.07
N ILE A 213 2.41 -14.21 19.73
CA ILE A 213 2.04 -14.24 21.16
C ILE A 213 0.53 -14.45 21.28
N THR A 214 0.04 -14.85 22.45
CA THR A 214 -1.39 -15.18 22.66
C THR A 214 -2.13 -14.03 23.35
N ASN A 215 -3.34 -13.69 22.88
CA ASN A 215 -4.34 -12.78 23.49
C ASN A 215 -3.89 -11.33 23.76
N PRO A 216 -3.99 -10.43 22.77
CA PRO A 216 -3.64 -9.04 23.00
C PRO A 216 -4.74 -8.21 23.64
N SER A 217 -4.33 -7.01 24.05
CA SER A 217 -5.21 -5.95 24.53
C SER A 217 -5.55 -4.93 23.46
N THR A 218 -6.64 -4.20 23.68
CA THR A 218 -7.00 -2.98 22.96
C THR A 218 -6.09 -1.77 23.26
N ASP A 219 -5.16 -1.89 24.21
CA ASP A 219 -4.26 -0.81 24.66
C ASP A 219 -3.03 -0.62 23.74
N GLY A 220 -3.19 -0.92 22.45
CA GLY A 220 -2.16 -0.72 21.46
C GLY A 220 -1.91 0.76 21.14
N VAL A 221 -0.83 1.03 20.42
CA VAL A 221 -0.41 2.37 20.02
C VAL A 221 -0.05 2.36 18.54
N PHE A 222 -0.61 3.30 17.79
CA PHE A 222 -0.12 3.65 16.46
C PHE A 222 0.96 4.71 16.63
N TYR A 223 2.11 4.47 16.01
CA TYR A 223 3.13 5.49 15.85
C TYR A 223 2.85 6.18 14.52
N GLY A 224 2.49 7.45 14.61
CA GLY A 224 2.18 8.30 13.47
C GLY A 224 0.83 8.04 12.80
N THR A 225 0.67 8.70 11.65
CA THR A 225 -0.60 8.84 10.92
C THR A 225 -0.60 8.10 9.58
N ASP A 226 0.54 7.59 9.15
CA ASP A 226 0.73 6.87 7.88
C ASP A 226 -0.31 5.79 7.63
N LEU A 227 -0.65 5.02 8.67
CA LEU A 227 -1.59 3.91 8.55
C LEU A 227 -3.04 4.32 8.87
N LEU A 228 -3.23 5.46 9.51
CA LEU A 228 -4.53 5.91 9.98
C LEU A 228 -5.20 6.90 9.04
N ASN A 229 -4.45 7.73 8.30
CA ASN A 229 -5.01 8.86 7.58
C ASN A 229 -4.38 9.14 6.19
N SER A 230 -3.51 8.27 5.66
CA SER A 230 -2.74 8.59 4.45
C SER A 230 -3.57 8.67 3.16
N ALA A 231 -4.52 7.76 2.95
CA ALA A 231 -5.51 7.83 1.88
C ALA A 231 -6.93 8.06 2.42
N VAL A 232 -7.23 7.50 3.58
CA VAL A 232 -8.53 7.57 4.24
C VAL A 232 -8.37 7.54 5.75
N ALA A 233 -9.21 8.30 6.46
CA ALA A 233 -9.22 8.28 7.91
C ALA A 233 -9.78 6.97 8.47
N VAL A 234 -9.09 6.40 9.45
CA VAL A 234 -9.42 5.14 10.13
C VAL A 234 -9.37 5.35 11.63
N VAL A 235 -10.37 4.83 12.34
CA VAL A 235 -10.43 4.90 13.80
C VAL A 235 -9.54 3.79 14.39
N PRO A 236 -8.49 4.13 15.18
CA PRO A 236 -7.58 3.14 15.76
C PRO A 236 -8.29 2.04 16.57
N ASN A 237 -9.32 2.44 17.34
CA ASN A 237 -10.05 1.52 18.21
C ASN A 237 -10.76 0.40 17.43
N ASP A 238 -11.19 0.67 16.19
CA ASP A 238 -11.82 -0.32 15.32
C ASP A 238 -10.80 -1.38 14.85
N ILE A 239 -9.51 -1.01 14.79
CA ILE A 239 -8.40 -1.93 14.49
C ILE A 239 -8.01 -2.75 15.72
N PHE A 240 -7.78 -2.09 16.87
CA PHE A 240 -7.36 -2.81 18.08
C PHE A 240 -8.42 -3.77 18.61
N THR A 241 -9.71 -3.44 18.49
CA THR A 241 -10.81 -4.33 18.88
C THR A 241 -10.78 -5.62 18.08
N HIS A 242 -10.46 -5.56 16.78
CA HIS A 242 -10.30 -6.74 15.95
C HIS A 242 -9.23 -7.66 16.50
N TRP A 243 -8.01 -7.15 16.68
CA TRP A 243 -6.93 -8.02 17.13
C TRP A 243 -7.16 -8.60 18.53
N SER A 244 -7.84 -7.87 19.43
CA SER A 244 -8.29 -8.40 20.74
C SER A 244 -9.26 -9.58 20.64
N ALA A 245 -9.97 -9.71 19.51
CA ALA A 245 -10.91 -10.79 19.28
C ALA A 245 -10.25 -12.06 18.71
N ILE A 246 -8.94 -12.04 18.44
CA ILE A 246 -8.19 -13.16 17.89
C ILE A 246 -7.17 -13.67 18.92
N PRO A 247 -7.07 -15.00 19.11
CA PRO A 247 -6.26 -15.58 20.19
C PRO A 247 -4.75 -15.43 20.02
N SER A 248 -4.24 -14.89 18.90
CA SER A 248 -2.81 -14.64 18.72
C SER A 248 -2.53 -13.35 17.94
N GLN A 249 -1.46 -12.66 18.32
CA GLN A 249 -0.90 -11.53 17.61
C GLN A 249 0.58 -11.71 17.34
N GLY A 250 1.07 -11.09 16.29
CA GLY A 250 2.46 -11.21 15.93
C GLY A 250 3.36 -10.22 16.67
N VAL A 251 4.63 -10.57 16.68
CA VAL A 251 5.76 -9.74 17.09
C VAL A 251 6.61 -9.55 15.85
N ALA A 252 6.62 -8.33 15.36
CA ALA A 252 7.54 -7.84 14.37
C ALA A 252 8.85 -7.41 15.03
N PRO A 253 10.02 -7.80 14.48
CA PRO A 253 11.29 -7.21 14.85
C PRO A 253 11.34 -5.74 14.41
N THR A 254 12.18 -4.99 15.09
CA THR A 254 12.57 -3.62 14.76
C THR A 254 14.08 -3.50 14.97
N GLY A 255 14.72 -2.56 14.28
CA GLY A 255 16.17 -2.34 14.37
C GLY A 255 16.84 -2.35 13.01
N ASP A 256 18.17 -2.43 13.02
CA ASP A 256 19.00 -2.31 11.81
C ASP A 256 19.31 -3.68 11.21
N PHE A 257 19.18 -3.75 9.88
CA PHE A 257 19.44 -4.91 9.04
C PHE A 257 20.36 -4.52 7.89
N ILE A 258 21.01 -5.52 7.28
CA ILE A 258 21.73 -5.35 6.02
C ILE A 258 21.01 -6.17 4.95
N ASP A 259 20.62 -5.52 3.86
CA ASP A 259 19.99 -6.20 2.73
C ASP A 259 21.01 -6.97 1.87
N PHE A 260 20.51 -7.80 0.94
CA PHE A 260 21.36 -8.59 0.06
C PHE A 260 22.21 -7.75 -0.92
N LEU A 261 21.89 -6.46 -1.07
CA LEU A 261 22.67 -5.50 -1.84
C LEU A 261 23.77 -4.83 -0.99
N GLY A 262 23.78 -5.06 0.33
CA GLY A 262 24.72 -4.48 1.28
C GLY A 262 24.26 -3.14 1.86
N ASN A 263 23.01 -2.72 1.63
CA ASN A 263 22.48 -1.48 2.19
C ASN A 263 21.99 -1.69 3.62
N SER A 264 22.14 -0.64 4.44
CA SER A 264 21.51 -0.60 5.77
C SER A 264 20.01 -0.35 5.63
N VAL A 265 19.20 -1.15 6.31
CA VAL A 265 17.74 -1.02 6.36
C VAL A 265 17.30 -1.03 7.83
N THR A 266 16.65 0.04 8.28
CA THR A 266 16.11 0.11 9.64
C THR A 266 14.61 -0.17 9.61
N LEU A 267 14.16 -1.14 10.40
CA LEU A 267 12.73 -1.41 10.62
C LEU A 267 12.25 -0.68 11.87
N TYR A 268 11.20 0.12 11.71
CA TYR A 268 10.53 0.89 12.76
C TYR A 268 9.18 0.28 13.09
N SER A 269 8.77 0.31 14.36
CA SER A 269 7.39 -0.02 14.72
C SER A 269 6.44 1.07 14.20
N GLN A 270 5.40 0.66 13.50
CA GLN A 270 4.24 1.51 13.20
C GLN A 270 3.10 1.27 14.16
N VAL A 271 3.01 0.04 14.69
CA VAL A 271 1.96 -0.33 15.63
C VAL A 271 2.54 -1.24 16.68
N ASP A 272 2.40 -0.82 17.94
CA ASP A 272 2.62 -1.69 19.08
C ASP A 272 1.29 -2.16 19.67
N VAL A 273 1.30 -3.37 20.20
CA VAL A 273 0.17 -4.03 20.83
C VAL A 273 0.60 -4.56 22.19
N ALA A 274 -0.28 -4.45 23.19
CA ALA A 274 -0.01 -4.95 24.53
C ALA A 274 -0.47 -6.40 24.69
N ASP A 275 0.30 -7.22 25.40
CA ASP A 275 0.01 -8.64 25.66
C ASP A 275 -1.12 -8.92 26.68
N LYS A 276 -1.60 -7.88 27.37
CA LYS A 276 -2.72 -7.98 28.33
C LYS A 276 -3.41 -6.64 28.56
N PRO A 277 -4.69 -6.63 28.98
CA PRO A 277 -5.42 -5.41 29.33
C PRO A 277 -4.75 -4.63 30.46
N GLY A 278 -4.84 -3.30 30.40
CA GLY A 278 -4.22 -2.39 31.36
C GLY A 278 -2.79 -1.97 31.01
N GLY A 279 -2.39 -2.07 29.74
CA GLY A 279 -1.06 -1.62 29.29
C GLY A 279 0.09 -2.55 29.67
N GLY A 280 -0.07 -3.85 29.41
CA GLY A 280 0.99 -4.87 29.56
C GLY A 280 2.25 -4.64 28.74
N GLN A 281 3.08 -5.67 28.62
CA GLN A 281 4.27 -5.59 27.78
C GLN A 281 3.83 -5.36 26.34
N LYS A 282 4.45 -4.36 25.69
CA LYS A 282 4.17 -4.02 24.31
C LYS A 282 5.14 -4.71 23.36
N TYR A 283 4.62 -5.09 22.22
CA TYR A 283 5.37 -5.69 21.12
C TYR A 283 4.99 -4.98 19.83
N SER A 284 5.95 -4.81 18.93
CA SER A 284 5.65 -4.30 17.60
C SER A 284 4.89 -5.36 16.83
N TYR A 285 3.78 -4.98 16.22
CA TYR A 285 2.89 -5.86 15.47
C TYR A 285 3.03 -5.61 13.97
N ILE A 286 3.24 -4.34 13.62
CA ILE A 286 3.55 -3.90 12.27
C ILE A 286 4.86 -3.12 12.32
N SER A 287 5.79 -3.50 11.46
CA SER A 287 7.04 -2.80 11.24
C SER A 287 7.18 -2.34 9.80
N THR A 288 7.88 -1.24 9.59
CA THR A 288 8.17 -0.70 8.26
C THR A 288 9.61 -0.27 8.11
N SER A 289 10.16 -0.30 6.90
CA SER A 289 11.52 0.19 6.63
C SER A 289 11.62 1.72 6.50
N TRP A 290 10.57 2.45 6.87
CA TRP A 290 10.55 3.90 7.00
C TRP A 290 10.04 4.27 8.39
N LYS A 291 10.46 5.43 8.85
CA LYS A 291 10.05 5.95 10.15
C LYS A 291 8.63 6.52 10.06
N PRO A 292 7.78 6.29 11.07
CA PRO A 292 6.46 6.91 11.13
C PRO A 292 6.50 8.43 10.99
N ASP A 293 5.57 8.97 10.20
CA ASP A 293 5.42 10.41 9.90
C ASP A 293 6.64 11.07 9.22
N GLU A 294 7.63 10.29 8.79
CA GLU A 294 8.76 10.82 8.03
C GLU A 294 8.39 10.85 6.54
N CYS A 295 8.19 12.08 6.05
CA CYS A 295 8.09 12.52 4.64
C CYS A 295 6.80 12.16 3.87
N GLU A 296 5.92 13.14 3.73
CA GLU A 296 5.02 13.27 2.58
C GLU A 296 5.78 13.99 1.44
N THR A 297 5.97 13.35 0.29
CA THR A 297 6.42 14.08 -0.91
C THR A 297 5.31 15.03 -1.36
N ALA A 298 5.61 16.33 -1.37
CA ALA A 298 4.71 17.34 -1.91
C ALA A 298 4.48 17.08 -3.41
N VAL A 299 3.21 17.02 -3.83
CA VAL A 299 2.78 16.71 -5.21
C VAL A 299 3.09 17.85 -6.20
N THR A 300 3.71 18.95 -5.76
CA THR A 300 4.11 20.07 -6.63
C THR A 300 5.60 20.35 -6.50
N GLY A 301 6.37 19.90 -7.48
CA GLY A 301 7.58 20.57 -7.97
C GLY A 301 8.67 20.93 -6.96
N THR A 302 9.74 20.13 -6.98
CA THR A 302 11.11 20.46 -6.55
C THR A 302 11.33 20.83 -5.07
N SER A 303 11.98 19.88 -4.40
CA SER A 303 12.69 19.94 -3.11
C SER A 303 11.85 19.74 -1.84
N SER A 304 12.06 18.60 -1.21
CA SER A 304 12.20 18.51 0.24
C SER A 304 13.18 17.38 0.57
N ALA A 305 13.92 17.56 1.65
CA ALA A 305 15.20 16.94 1.95
C ALA A 305 15.16 15.44 2.37
N CYS A 306 14.28 14.64 1.77
CA CYS A 306 14.14 13.21 2.08
C CYS A 306 14.75 12.27 1.04
N HIS A 307 15.32 12.78 -0.06
CA HIS A 307 16.06 11.96 -1.01
C HIS A 307 17.51 11.74 -0.54
N GLN A 308 17.71 10.87 0.45
CA GLN A 308 18.66 9.80 0.17
C GLN A 308 17.87 8.76 -0.60
N LYS A 309 17.90 8.90 -1.94
CA LYS A 309 17.60 7.77 -2.81
C LYS A 309 18.41 6.60 -2.24
N VAL A 310 17.76 5.48 -1.91
CA VAL A 310 18.51 4.22 -1.73
C VAL A 310 19.47 4.15 -2.91
N PRO A 311 20.80 4.11 -2.70
CA PRO A 311 21.74 4.23 -3.80
C PRO A 311 21.37 3.19 -4.85
N GLU A 312 21.03 3.64 -6.06
CA GLU A 312 20.81 2.68 -7.12
C GLU A 312 22.11 1.88 -7.30
N PRO A 313 22.04 0.54 -7.40
CA PRO A 313 23.23 -0.31 -7.55
C PRO A 313 24.13 0.09 -8.73
N SER A 314 23.56 0.78 -9.72
CA SER A 314 24.25 1.34 -10.88
C SER A 314 25.33 2.37 -10.51
N ALA A 315 25.17 3.12 -9.42
CA ALA A 315 26.18 4.08 -8.95
C ALA A 315 27.43 3.35 -8.40
N LEU A 316 27.27 2.17 -7.81
CA LEU A 316 28.35 1.33 -7.28
C LEU A 316 29.09 0.58 -8.39
N LEU A 317 28.36 0.10 -9.41
CA LEU A 317 28.96 -0.51 -10.60
C LEU A 317 29.76 0.49 -11.45
N GLY A 318 29.31 1.76 -11.53
CA GLY A 318 30.07 2.83 -12.19
C GLY A 318 31.41 3.14 -11.49
N LEU A 319 31.42 3.16 -10.15
CA LEU A 319 32.64 3.39 -9.37
C LEU A 319 33.65 2.25 -9.47
N LEU A 320 33.19 0.99 -9.54
CA LEU A 320 34.06 -0.17 -9.77
C LEU A 320 34.64 -0.21 -11.19
N ALA A 321 33.87 0.22 -12.20
CA ALA A 321 34.35 0.31 -13.59
C ALA A 321 35.43 1.38 -13.76
N VAL A 322 35.31 2.54 -13.10
CA VAL A 322 36.32 3.62 -13.17
C VAL A 322 37.60 3.23 -12.41
N GLY A 323 37.48 2.51 -11.29
CA GLY A 323 38.63 1.98 -10.55
C GLY A 323 39.43 0.92 -11.33
N ALA A 324 38.76 0.06 -12.09
CA ALA A 324 39.40 -0.96 -12.92
C ALA A 324 40.19 -0.34 -14.09
N VAL A 325 39.64 0.68 -14.77
CA VAL A 325 40.32 1.36 -15.90
C VAL A 325 41.53 2.17 -15.43
N GLY A 326 41.48 2.79 -14.25
CA GLY A 326 42.61 3.53 -13.68
C GLY A 326 43.82 2.63 -13.32
N SER A 327 43.57 1.38 -12.92
CA SER A 327 44.63 0.41 -12.60
C SER A 327 45.36 -0.13 -13.84
N LEU A 328 44.69 -0.16 -14.99
CA LEU A 328 45.24 -0.62 -16.27
C LEU A 328 46.11 0.43 -16.97
N LEU A 329 45.88 1.73 -16.72
CA LEU A 329 46.66 2.81 -17.31
C LEU A 329 47.94 3.18 -16.53
N LYS A 330 48.16 2.62 -15.34
CA LYS A 330 49.36 2.85 -14.52
C LYS A 330 50.47 1.80 -14.74
N ARG A 331 50.29 0.88 -15.69
CA ARG A 331 51.30 -0.06 -16.17
C ARG A 331 51.62 0.20 -17.65
N ARG A 332 52.17 1.38 -17.96
CA ARG A 332 53.01 1.63 -19.13
C ARG A 332 54.06 2.68 -18.75
#